data_AF-A0A0A2UVP8-F1
#
_entry.id   AF-A0A0A2UVP8-F1
#
_cell.length_a   1.000
_cell.length_b   1.000
_cell.length_c   1.000
_cell.angle_alpha   90.00
_cell.angle_beta   90.00
_cell.angle_gamma   90.00
#
_symmetry.space_group_name_H-M   'P 1'
#
loop_
_entity.id
_entity.type
_entity.pdbx_description
1 polymer ?
#
loop_
_entity_poly.entity_id
_entity_poly.type
_entity_poly.pdbx_seq_one_letter_code
_entity_poly.pdbx_strand_id
1 'polypeptide(L)' 'MEVTLLSIFSAIIILIAIYSMVKVLIIAKKRSEITTVQYKTYVTITIASGLVIATVLPFAYNKLMEIILFH' A
#
# COMPACT_ATOMS: atom_id res chain seq x y z
N MET A 1 -5.81 22.08 1.45
CA MET A 1 -4.33 22.18 1.44
C MET A 1 -3.70 21.09 2.31
N GLU A 2 -4.21 20.84 3.53
CA GLU A 2 -3.70 19.76 4.41
C GLU A 2 -3.96 18.34 3.88
N VAL A 3 -5.16 18.05 3.37
CA VAL A 3 -5.53 16.71 2.84
C VAL A 3 -4.64 16.29 1.67
N THR A 4 -4.26 17.22 0.81
CA THR A 4 -3.38 16.96 -0.35
C THR A 4 -1.98 16.58 0.10
N LEU A 5 -1.42 17.29 1.07
CA LEU A 5 -0.10 17.00 1.63
C LEU A 5 -0.08 15.64 2.33
N LEU A 6 -1.10 15.36 3.14
CA LEU A 6 -1.26 14.11 3.86
C LEU A 6 -1.44 12.92 2.91
N SER A 7 -2.17 13.12 1.81
CA SER A 7 -2.32 12.12 0.74
C SER A 7 -1.00 11.83 0.02
N ILE A 8 -0.20 12.86 -0.27
CA ILE A 8 1.12 12.68 -0.90
C ILE A 8 2.05 11.89 0.01
N PHE A 9 2.14 12.26 1.29
CA PHE A 9 2.97 11.53 2.25
C PHE A 9 2.51 10.08 2.41
N SER A 10 1.21 9.84 2.48
CA SER A 10 0.71 8.47 2.54
C SER A 10 1.03 7.68 1.28
N ALA A 11 0.91 8.28 0.09
CA ALA A 11 1.26 7.60 -1.16
C ALA A 11 2.74 7.20 -1.16
N ILE A 12 3.64 8.07 -0.69
CA ILE A 12 5.07 7.78 -0.56
C ILE A 12 5.31 6.62 0.40
N ILE A 13 4.67 6.61 1.57
CA ILE A 13 4.81 5.53 2.56
C ILE A 13 4.33 4.19 1.97
N ILE A 14 3.19 4.19 1.27
CA ILE A 14 2.65 3.00 0.61
C ILE A 14 3.63 2.49 -0.45
N LEU A 15 4.22 3.38 -1.26
CA LEU A 15 5.22 3.01 -2.26
C LEU A 15 6.48 2.38 -1.62
N ILE A 16 6.97 2.95 -0.52
CA ILE A 16 8.12 2.40 0.22
C ILE A 16 7.78 1.01 0.77
N ALA A 17 6.57 0.81 1.30
CA ALA A 17 6.11 -0.47 1.81
C ALA A 17 6.03 -1.53 0.70
N ILE A 18 5.42 -1.20 -0.44
CA ILE A 18 5.35 -2.08 -1.62
C ILE A 18 6.76 -2.45 -2.08
N TYR A 19 7.66 -1.46 -2.23
CA TYR A 19 9.04 -1.69 -2.65
C TYR A 19 9.77 -2.64 -1.70
N SER A 20 9.62 -2.43 -0.39
CA SER A 20 10.25 -3.26 0.64
C SER A 20 9.72 -4.70 0.61
N MET A 21 8.40 -4.88 0.48
CA MET A 21 7.79 -6.21 0.35
C MET A 21 8.24 -6.93 -0.93
N VAL A 22 8.25 -6.24 -2.06
CA VAL A 22 8.74 -6.81 -3.34
C VAL A 22 10.21 -7.21 -3.22
N LYS A 23 11.05 -6.41 -2.55
CA LYS A 23 12.46 -6.75 -2.30
C LYS A 23 12.59 -8.05 -1.48
N VAL A 24 11.78 -8.23 -0.45
CA VAL A 24 11.75 -9.48 0.34
C VAL A 24 11.34 -10.67 -0.52
N LEU A 25 10.31 -10.52 -1.37
CA LEU A 25 9.87 -11.56 -2.29
C LEU A 25 10.95 -11.93 -3.32
N ILE A 26 11.73 -10.95 -3.80
CA ILE A 26 12.86 -11.19 -4.70
C ILE A 26 13.94 -12.03 -3.98
N ILE A 27 14.23 -11.72 -2.72
CA ILE A 27 15.20 -12.47 -1.92
C ILE A 27 14.72 -13.91 -1.70
N ALA A 28 13.45 -14.09 -1.33
CA ALA A 28 12.84 -15.41 -1.14
C ALA A 28 12.88 -16.24 -2.44
N LYS A 29 12.56 -15.62 -3.59
CA LYS A 29 12.68 -16.27 -4.90
C LYS A 29 14.12 -16.67 -5.22
N LYS A 30 15.09 -15.78 -4.95
CA LYS A 30 16.52 -16.06 -5.20
C LYS A 30 17.06 -17.19 -4.34
N ARG A 31 16.51 -17.37 -3.13
CA ARG A 31 16.83 -18.48 -2.22
C ARG A 31 16.06 -19.77 -2.53
N SER A 32 15.24 -19.77 -3.59
CA SER A 32 14.35 -20.89 -3.94
C SER A 32 13.36 -21.26 -2.82
N GLU A 33 13.06 -20.33 -1.91
CA GLU A 33 12.05 -20.52 -0.86
C GLU A 33 10.63 -20.43 -1.43
N ILE A 34 10.46 -19.73 -2.56
CA ILE A 34 9.20 -19.62 -3.30
C ILE A 34 9.42 -19.84 -4.80
N THR A 35 8.41 -20.41 -5.46
CA THR A 35 8.41 -20.62 -6.91
C THR A 35 8.14 -19.32 -7.68
N THR A 36 8.44 -19.32 -8.98
CA THR A 36 8.15 -18.17 -9.86
C THR A 36 6.65 -17.83 -9.91
N VAL A 37 5.77 -18.84 -9.83
CA VAL A 37 4.31 -18.62 -9.81
C VAL A 37 3.89 -17.94 -8.52
N GLN A 38 4.35 -18.46 -7.36
CA GLN A 38 4.08 -17.84 -6.06
C GLN A 38 4.61 -16.41 -5.98
N TYR A 39 5.82 -16.16 -6.47
CA TYR A 39 6.38 -14.82 -6.56
C TYR A 39 5.46 -13.86 -7.33
N LYS A 40 4.98 -14.25 -8.52
CA LYS A 40 4.07 -13.43 -9.31
C LYS A 40 2.76 -13.17 -8.55
N THR A 41 2.18 -14.20 -7.94
CA THR A 41 0.94 -14.05 -7.16
C THR A 41 1.12 -13.09 -5.99
N TYR A 42 2.19 -13.24 -5.20
CA TYR A 42 2.43 -12.37 -4.05
C TYR A 42 2.72 -10.93 -4.45
N VAL A 43 3.51 -10.70 -5.49
CA VAL A 43 3.76 -9.34 -6.01
C VAL A 43 2.46 -8.69 -6.48
N THR A 44 1.61 -9.42 -7.21
CA THR A 44 0.31 -8.89 -7.66
C THR A 44 -0.58 -8.53 -6.47
N ILE A 45 -0.66 -9.39 -5.44
CA ILE A 45 -1.44 -9.12 -4.23
C ILE A 45 -0.91 -7.89 -3.50
N THR A 46 0.42 -7.76 -3.34
CA THR A 46 1.04 -6.61 -2.68
C THR A 46 0.76 -5.29 -3.43
N ILE A 47 0.82 -5.30 -4.75
CA ILE A 47 0.52 -4.09 -5.55
C ILE A 47 -0.99 -3.77 -5.46
N ALA A 48 -1.84 -4.78 -5.60
CA ALA A 48 -3.29 -4.60 -5.53
C ALA A 48 -3.73 -4.07 -4.15
N SER A 49 -3.19 -4.61 -3.05
CA SER A 49 -3.49 -4.12 -1.71
C SER A 49 -3.02 -2.68 -1.50
N GLY A 50 -1.84 -2.33 -1.99
CA GLY A 50 -1.35 -0.95 -1.98
C GLY A 50 -2.28 0.02 -2.73
N LEU A 51 -2.80 -0.40 -3.88
CA LEU A 51 -3.75 0.39 -4.67
C LEU A 51 -5.09 0.57 -3.93
N VAL A 52 -5.59 -0.49 -3.30
CA VAL A 52 -6.81 -0.44 -2.48
C VAL A 52 -6.62 0.50 -1.29
N ILE A 53 -5.50 0.41 -0.58
CA ILE A 53 -5.22 1.29 0.56
C ILE A 53 -5.11 2.75 0.09
N ALA A 54 -4.39 3.02 -1.01
CA ALA A 54 -4.23 4.38 -1.53
C ALA A 54 -5.55 5.04 -1.95
N THR A 55 -6.55 4.25 -2.38
CA THR A 55 -7.88 4.77 -2.74
C THR A 55 -8.83 4.87 -1.55
N VAL A 56 -8.78 3.91 -0.63
CA VAL A 56 -9.64 3.88 0.57
C VAL A 56 -9.21 4.95 1.58
N LEU A 57 -7.91 5.22 1.72
CA LEU A 57 -7.40 6.10 2.78
C LEU A 57 -7.90 7.55 2.67
N PRO A 58 -7.88 8.23 1.51
CA PRO A 58 -8.44 9.56 1.36
C PRO A 58 -9.95 9.60 1.63
N PHE A 59 -10.68 8.56 1.20
CA PHE A 59 -12.11 8.45 1.44
C PHE A 59 -12.43 8.28 2.92
N ALA A 60 -11.73 7.36 3.59
CA ALA A 60 -11.87 7.11 5.02
C ALA A 60 -11.50 8.36 5.84
N TYR A 61 -10.44 9.07 5.46
CA TYR A 61 -10.05 10.32 6.10
C TYR A 61 -11.17 11.38 6.01
N ASN A 62 -11.73 11.60 4.82
CA ASN A 62 -12.83 12.55 4.65
C ASN A 62 -14.07 12.17 5.51
N LYS A 63 -14.44 10.88 5.53
CA LYS A 63 -15.55 10.36 6.34
C LYS A 63 -15.32 10.52 7.84
N LEU A 64 -14.11 10.24 8.33
CA LEU A 64 -13.76 10.39 9.74
C LEU A 64 -13.77 11.86 10.17
N MET A 65 -13.23 12.75 9.32
CA MET A 65 -13.27 14.18 9.59
C MET A 65 -14.71 14.70 9.63
N GLU A 66 -15.59 14.24 8.73
CA GLU A 66 -17.02 14.57 8.77
C GLU A 66 -17.66 14.21 10.13
N ILE A 67 -17.41 12.99 10.62
CA ILE A 67 -17.94 12.52 11.90
C ILE A 67 -17.39 13.32 13.10
N ILE A 68 -16.09 13.61 13.09
CA ILE A 68 -15.42 14.31 14.21
C ILE A 68 -15.82 15.79 14.27
N LEU A 69 -16.06 16.44 13.12
CA LEU A 69 -16.34 17.89 13.08
C LEU A 69 -17.82 18.25 13.23
N PHE A 70 -18.74 17.31 12.96
CA PHE A 70 -20.19 17.49 13.10
C PHE A 70 -20.78 16.86 14.37
N HIS A 71 -19.93 16.35 15.28
CA HIS A 71 -20.28 15.96 16.64
C HIS A 71 -19.62 16.91 17.64
#